data_AF-A0A562ITS2-F1
#
_entry.id   AF-A0A562ITS2-F1
#
_cell.length_a   1.000
_cell.length_b   1.000
_cell.length_c   1.000
_cell.angle_alpha   90.00
_cell.angle_beta   90.00
_cell.angle_gamma   90.00
#
_symmetry.space_group_name_H-M   'P 1'
#
loop_
_entity.id
_entity.type
_entity.pdbx_description
1 polymer ?
#
loop_
_entity_poly.entity_id
_entity_poly.type
_entity_poly.pdbx_seq_one_letter_code
_entity_poly.pdbx_strand_id
1 'polypeptide(L)' 'MDVLTSIGCPTDMYDEFQDLIDENLVASRNRVAHGEFTAIAETEWSELKDRVVSLMDSVANQVIDAAANQTYLAWRA' A
#
# COMPACT_ATOMS: atom_id res chain seq x y z
N MET A 1 4.76 7.43 0.05
CA MET A 1 4.08 7.30 -1.27
C MET A 1 4.82 8.01 -2.40
N ASP A 2 6.08 8.34 -2.19
CA ASP A 2 6.86 9.26 -3.03
C ASP A 2 7.04 8.79 -4.47
N VAL A 3 7.04 7.47 -4.68
CA VAL A 3 7.11 6.87 -6.02
C VAL A 3 5.91 7.27 -6.87
N LEU A 4 4.68 7.16 -6.33
CA LEU A 4 3.45 7.52 -7.05
C LEU A 4 3.40 9.03 -7.34
N THR A 5 3.75 9.84 -6.34
CA THR A 5 3.85 11.30 -6.52
C THR A 5 4.88 11.66 -7.59
N SER A 6 6.02 10.96 -7.65
CA SER A 6 7.08 11.22 -8.63
C SER A 6 6.65 10.98 -10.09
N ILE A 7 5.63 10.14 -10.29
CA ILE A 7 5.04 9.83 -11.61
C ILE A 7 3.69 10.53 -11.83
N GLY A 8 3.35 11.53 -11.02
CA GLY A 8 2.14 12.34 -11.19
C GLY A 8 0.83 11.61 -10.84
N CYS A 9 0.89 10.55 -10.03
CA CYS A 9 -0.29 9.86 -9.52
C CYS A 9 -0.67 10.42 -8.13
N PRO A 10 -1.96 10.74 -7.88
CA PRO A 10 -2.42 11.22 -6.57
C PRO A 10 -2.31 10.12 -5.52
N THR A 11 -2.11 10.52 -4.26
CA THR A 11 -1.83 9.56 -3.17
C THR A 11 -2.79 9.63 -1.99
N ASP A 12 -3.66 10.65 -1.95
CA ASP A 12 -4.59 10.91 -0.85
C ASP A 12 -5.50 9.71 -0.56
N MET A 13 -5.89 8.97 -1.61
CA MET A 13 -6.73 7.77 -1.49
C MET A 13 -6.07 6.62 -0.71
N TYR A 14 -4.76 6.72 -0.45
CA TYR A 14 -4.02 5.70 0.27
C TYR A 14 -3.64 6.12 1.69
N ASP A 15 -3.97 7.34 2.11
CA ASP A 15 -3.61 7.84 3.44
C ASP A 15 -4.26 7.04 4.56
N GLU A 16 -5.46 6.49 4.32
CA GLU A 16 -6.15 5.61 5.28
C GLU A 16 -5.42 4.29 5.57
N PHE A 17 -4.44 3.91 4.74
CA PHE A 17 -3.64 2.69 4.93
C PHE A 17 -2.30 2.96 5.61
N GLN A 18 -1.98 4.20 6.00
CA GLN A 18 -0.70 4.49 6.67
C GLN A 18 -0.55 3.69 7.97
N ASP A 19 -1.56 3.70 8.84
CA ASP A 19 -1.55 2.91 10.09
C ASP A 19 -1.44 1.41 9.82
N LEU A 20 -2.08 0.91 8.75
CA LEU A 20 -1.97 -0.48 8.34
C LEU A 20 -0.53 -0.83 7.94
N ILE A 21 0.14 0.05 7.19
CA ILE A 21 1.50 -0.19 6.70
C ILE A 21 2.50 -0.08 7.85
N ASP A 22 2.48 1.01 8.59
CA ASP A 22 3.52 1.32 9.56
C ASP A 22 3.33 0.52 10.87
N GLU A 23 2.16 0.59 11.47
CA GLU A 23 1.91 0.04 12.81
C GLU A 23 1.56 -1.45 12.77
N ASN A 24 0.95 -1.95 11.69
CA ASN A 24 0.64 -3.38 11.58
C ASN A 24 1.73 -4.14 10.82
N LEU A 25 1.96 -3.82 9.54
CA LEU A 25 2.84 -4.64 8.68
C LEU A 25 4.32 -4.45 9.02
N VAL A 26 4.81 -3.20 9.03
CA VAL A 26 6.22 -2.89 9.25
C VAL A 26 6.62 -3.23 10.68
N ALA A 27 5.84 -2.83 11.67
CA ALA A 27 6.12 -3.16 13.06
C ALA A 27 6.10 -4.68 13.33
N SER A 28 5.11 -5.42 12.80
CA SER A 28 5.08 -6.89 12.92
C SER A 28 6.31 -7.54 12.28
N ARG A 29 6.67 -7.12 11.05
CA ARG A 29 7.88 -7.59 10.36
C ARG A 29 9.15 -7.28 11.16
N ASN A 30 9.26 -6.09 11.75
CA ASN A 30 10.43 -5.70 12.54
C ASN A 30 10.58 -6.57 13.79
N ARG A 31 9.49 -6.82 14.53
CA ARG A 31 9.50 -7.73 15.68
C ARG A 31 10.00 -9.12 15.31
N VAL A 32 9.47 -9.70 14.22
CA VAL A 32 9.93 -11.00 13.72
C VAL A 32 11.41 -10.97 13.33
N ALA A 33 11.86 -9.92 12.63
CA ALA A 33 13.26 -9.76 12.23
C ALA A 33 14.22 -9.63 13.44
N HIS A 34 13.74 -9.11 14.57
CA HIS A 34 14.48 -9.04 15.83
C HIS A 34 14.40 -10.34 16.66
N GLY A 35 13.76 -11.38 16.14
CA GLY A 35 13.64 -12.69 16.80
C GLY A 35 12.49 -12.77 17.80
N GLU A 36 11.58 -11.80 17.81
CA GLU A 36 10.38 -11.85 18.64
C GLU A 36 9.32 -12.76 18.00
N PHE A 37 8.63 -13.51 18.84
CA PHE A 37 7.49 -14.31 18.41
C PHE A 37 6.23 -13.43 18.32
N THR A 38 5.62 -13.40 17.14
CA THR A 38 4.34 -12.74 16.90
C THR A 38 3.32 -13.78 16.48
N ALA A 39 2.34 -14.06 17.35
CA ALA A 39 1.17 -14.85 16.98
C ALA A 39 0.15 -13.96 16.26
N ILE A 40 -0.46 -14.51 15.21
CA ILE A 40 -1.60 -13.91 14.50
C ILE A 40 -2.64 -15.01 14.32
N ALA A 41 -3.91 -14.71 14.55
CA ALA A 41 -4.96 -15.68 14.27
C ALA A 41 -5.09 -15.88 12.75
N GLU A 42 -5.49 -17.08 12.33
CA GLU A 42 -5.65 -17.38 10.90
C GLU A 42 -6.65 -16.45 10.21
N THR A 43 -7.74 -16.09 10.91
CA THR A 43 -8.75 -15.16 10.40
C THR A 43 -8.19 -13.76 10.21
N GLU A 44 -7.44 -13.24 11.21
CA GLU A 44 -6.78 -11.94 11.14
C GLU A 44 -5.75 -11.91 10.01
N TRP A 45 -4.99 -13.00 9.84
CA TRP A 45 -4.05 -13.16 8.74
C TRP A 45 -4.75 -13.14 7.39
N SER A 46 -5.86 -13.85 7.24
CA SER A 46 -6.61 -13.90 5.98
C SER A 46 -7.13 -12.51 5.60
N GLU A 47 -7.74 -11.79 6.53
CA GLU A 47 -8.24 -10.44 6.33
C GLU A 47 -7.11 -9.46 5.96
N LEU A 48 -5.99 -9.54 6.70
CA LEU A 48 -4.82 -8.71 6.44
C LEU A 48 -4.26 -8.95 5.04
N LYS A 49 -4.10 -10.23 4.66
CA LYS A 49 -3.61 -10.64 3.35
C LYS A 49 -4.53 -10.15 2.22
N ASP A 50 -5.85 -10.33 2.35
CA ASP A 50 -6.80 -9.87 1.33
C ASP A 50 -6.77 -8.34 1.16
N ARG A 51 -6.67 -7.59 2.27
CA ARG A 51 -6.57 -6.13 2.25
C ARG A 51 -5.27 -5.64 1.63
N VAL A 52 -4.15 -6.29 1.91
CA VAL A 52 -2.85 -5.95 1.31
C VAL A 52 -2.84 -6.22 -0.19
N VAL A 53 -3.35 -7.37 -0.63
CA VAL A 53 -3.42 -7.69 -2.07
C VAL A 53 -4.31 -6.68 -2.80
N SER A 54 -5.47 -6.35 -2.24
CA SER A 54 -6.36 -5.34 -2.82
C SER A 54 -5.72 -3.95 -2.92
N LEU A 55 -4.92 -3.55 -1.93
CA LEU A 55 -4.16 -2.30 -1.98
C LEU A 55 -3.10 -2.33 -3.09
N MET A 56 -2.38 -3.45 -3.23
CA MET A 56 -1.40 -3.63 -4.31
C MET A 56 -2.05 -3.57 -5.70
N ASP A 57 -3.20 -4.21 -5.87
CA ASP A 57 -3.98 -4.16 -7.11
C ASP A 57 -4.44 -2.73 -7.41
N SER A 58 -4.89 -2.00 -6.39
CA SER A 58 -5.33 -0.61 -6.53
C SER A 58 -4.19 0.31 -7.00
N VAL A 59 -2.99 0.14 -6.44
CA VAL A 59 -1.78 0.87 -6.87
C VAL A 59 -1.41 0.50 -8.31
N ALA A 60 -1.42 -0.79 -8.66
CA ALA A 60 -1.09 -1.24 -10.00
C ALA A 60 -2.07 -0.70 -11.05
N ASN A 61 -3.38 -0.80 -10.76
CA ASN A 61 -4.44 -0.30 -11.63
C ASN A 61 -4.34 1.21 -11.81
N GLN A 62 -4.08 1.96 -10.74
CA GLN A 62 -3.90 3.42 -10.84
C GLN A 62 -2.76 3.78 -11.81
N VAL A 63 -1.62 3.10 -11.73
CA VAL A 63 -0.47 3.35 -12.62
C VAL A 63 -0.81 3.00 -14.07
N ILE A 64 -1.47 1.86 -14.29
CA ILE A 64 -1.89 1.42 -15.62
C ILE A 64 -2.89 2.40 -16.22
N ASP A 65 -3.91 2.78 -15.47
CA ASP A 65 -4.94 3.72 -15.90
C ASP A 65 -4.35 5.11 -16.16
N ALA A 66 -3.42 5.56 -15.32
CA ALA A 66 -2.74 6.83 -15.52
C ALA A 66 -1.93 6.84 -16.82
N ALA A 67 -1.22 5.75 -17.11
CA ALA A 67 -0.46 5.60 -18.36
C ALA A 67 -1.40 5.53 -19.58
N ALA A 68 -2.45 4.71 -19.52
CA ALA A 68 -3.40 4.50 -20.61
C ALA A 68 -4.17 5.79 -20.98
N ASN A 69 -4.54 6.57 -19.97
CA ASN A 69 -5.31 7.81 -20.14
C ASN A 69 -4.44 9.07 -20.16
N GLN A 70 -3.12 8.92 -20.03
CA GLN A 70 -2.15 10.03 -19.98
C GLN A 70 -2.43 11.07 -18.87
N THR A 71 -3.14 10.68 -17.80
CA THR A 71 -3.55 11.62 -16.74
C THR A 71 -2.36 12.14 -15.93
N TYR A 72 -1.23 11.43 -15.93
CA TYR A 72 0.03 11.90 -15.34
C TYR A 72 0.54 13.22 -15.96
N LEU A 73 0.13 13.56 -17.20
CA LEU A 73 0.49 14.82 -17.84
C LEU A 73 -0.24 16.03 -17.23
N ALA A 74 -1.44 15.82 -16.68
CA ALA A 74 -2.25 16.89 -16.10
C ALA A 74 -1.73 17.38 -14.74
N TRP A 75 -0.84 16.62 -14.09
CA TRP A 75 -0.31 16.94 -12.77
C TRP A 75 0.71 18.10 -12.76
N ARG A 76 1.17 18.56 -13.93
CA ARG A 76 2.10 19.70 -14.10
C ARG A 76 1.55 20.87 -14.93
N ALA A 77 0.25 20.89 -15.25
CA ALA A 77 -0.42 22.01 -15.91
C ALA A 77 -1.05 22.95 -14.87
#